data_AF-A0A0M3HIR1-F1
#
_entry.id   AF-A0A0M3HIR1-F1
#
_cell.length_a   1.000
_cell.length_b   1.000
_cell.length_c   1.000
_cell.angle_alpha   90.00
_cell.angle_beta   90.00
_cell.angle_gamma   90.00
#
_symmetry.space_group_name_H-M   'P 1'
#
loop_
_entity.id
_entity.type
_entity.pdbx_description
1 polymer ?
#
loop_
_entity_poly.entity_id
_entity_poly.type
_entity_poly.pdbx_seq_one_letter_code
_entity_poly.pdbx_strand_id
1 'polypeptide(L)'
;MKISLNSSERIPILTSQIPDDPYCMAMDWNGHNLYIANKVSQTIEVVRTQGTQYRATLLNNDQSPTTVAQPVAIAVDSDRGLLFWLDRGAGAAPPKVAIILRI
;
A
#
# COMPACT_ATOMS: atom_id res chain seq x y z
N MET A 1 13.08 -13.53 3.51
CA MET A 1 13.25 -12.82 4.79
C MET A 1 12.17 -13.34 5.73
N LYS A 2 12.53 -13.93 6.87
CA LYS A 2 11.57 -14.50 7.83
C LYS A 2 11.58 -13.59 9.06
N ILE A 3 10.53 -12.80 9.24
CA ILE A 3 10.37 -11.97 10.44
C ILE A 3 9.78 -12.89 11.49
N SER A 4 10.51 -13.09 12.58
CA SER A 4 10.04 -13.87 13.71
C SER A 4 9.03 -13.04 14.50
N LEU A 5 7.84 -13.60 14.76
CA LEU A 5 6.87 -13.01 15.70
C LEU A 5 7.35 -13.15 17.16
N ASN A 6 8.44 -13.89 17.37
CA ASN A 6 8.98 -14.25 18.66
C ASN A 6 10.41 -13.69 18.74
N SER A 7 10.60 -12.72 19.63
CA SER A 7 11.86 -12.13 20.13
C SER A 7 12.61 -11.06 19.29
N SER A 8 12.67 -9.87 19.92
CA SER A 8 13.73 -8.82 19.96
C SER A 8 14.40 -8.27 18.70
N GLU A 9 14.39 -8.94 17.55
CA GLU A 9 15.02 -8.43 16.34
C GLU A 9 14.00 -7.67 15.48
N ARG A 10 14.09 -6.33 15.51
CA ARG A 10 13.35 -5.45 14.60
C ARG A 10 14.26 -5.08 13.44
N ILE A 11 13.98 -5.60 12.26
CA ILE A 11 14.70 -5.23 11.04
C ILE A 11 13.83 -4.21 10.29
N PRO A 12 14.32 -2.98 10.05
CA PRO A 12 13.63 -2.04 9.17
C PRO A 12 13.50 -2.68 7.79
N ILE A 13 12.27 -2.96 7.37
CA ILE A 13 12.03 -3.54 6.04
C ILE A 13 12.20 -2.44 5.00
N LEU A 14 11.65 -1.24 5.25
CA LEU A 14 11.84 -0.05 4.45
C LEU A 14 11.82 1.22 5.30
N THR A 15 12.51 2.24 4.81
CA THR A 15 12.45 3.61 5.35
C THR A 15 11.67 4.49 4.38
N SER A 16 10.64 5.18 4.87
CA SER A 16 9.99 6.25 4.12
C SER A 16 10.90 7.48 4.08
N GLN A 17 10.99 8.14 2.92
CA GLN A 17 11.68 9.44 2.81
C GLN A 17 10.86 10.56 3.45
N ILE A 18 9.55 10.36 3.61
CA ILE A 18 8.63 11.33 4.19
C ILE A 18 8.21 10.83 5.59
N PRO A 19 8.52 11.58 6.67
CA PRO A 19 8.10 11.25 8.02
C PRO A 19 6.57 11.11 8.13
N ASP A 20 6.12 10.11 8.90
CA ASP A 20 4.69 9.84 9.18
C ASP A 20 3.79 9.70 7.95
N ASP A 21 4.37 9.40 6.79
CA ASP A 21 3.64 9.24 5.54
C ASP A 21 2.84 7.93 5.44
N PRO A 22 3.40 6.76 5.79
CA PRO A 22 2.66 5.50 5.74
C PRO A 22 1.46 5.52 6.68
N TYR A 23 0.27 5.29 6.14
CA TYR A 23 -0.99 5.38 6.88
C TYR A 23 -1.64 4.03 7.13
N CYS A 24 -1.70 3.17 6.10
CA CYS A 24 -2.21 1.81 6.22
C CYS A 24 -1.49 0.86 5.25
N MET A 25 -1.57 -0.45 5.51
CA MET A 25 -0.91 -1.47 4.70
C MET A 25 -1.67 -2.79 4.65
N ALA A 26 -1.46 -3.56 3.59
CA ALA A 26 -2.02 -4.89 3.41
C ALA A 26 -0.97 -5.83 2.77
N MET A 27 -0.98 -7.10 3.20
CA MET A 27 -0.02 -8.10 2.75
C MET A 27 -0.67 -9.04 1.74
N ASP A 28 -0.01 -9.23 0.59
CA ASP A 28 -0.23 -10.35 -0.30
C ASP A 28 0.76 -11.48 0.03
N TRP A 29 0.27 -12.55 0.65
CA TRP A 29 1.11 -13.69 1.03
C TRP A 29 1.48 -14.60 -0.14
N ASN A 30 0.66 -14.62 -1.21
CA ASN A 30 0.91 -15.45 -2.38
C ASN A 30 1.99 -14.82 -3.28
N GLY A 31 1.86 -13.52 -3.60
CA GLY A 31 2.84 -12.78 -4.41
C GLY A 31 4.04 -12.22 -3.63
N HIS A 32 4.01 -12.32 -2.29
CA HIS A 32 5.01 -11.77 -1.38
C HIS A 32 5.16 -10.25 -1.49
N ASN A 33 4.05 -9.55 -1.64
CA ASN A 33 4.00 -8.11 -1.81
C ASN A 33 3.34 -7.44 -0.60
N LEU A 34 3.93 -6.35 -0.11
CA LEU A 34 3.33 -5.47 0.87
C LEU A 34 2.84 -4.21 0.16
N TYR A 35 1.54 -3.94 0.25
CA TYR A 35 0.95 -2.71 -0.25
C TYR A 35 0.91 -1.69 0.89
N ILE A 36 1.40 -0.49 0.64
CA ILE A 36 1.45 0.61 1.62
C ILE A 36 0.71 1.80 1.02
N ALA A 37 -0.30 2.30 1.72
CA ALA A 37 -0.97 3.53 1.37
C ALA A 37 -0.39 4.69 2.18
N ASN A 38 0.05 5.71 1.47
CA ASN A 38 0.74 6.87 2.01
C ASN A 38 -0.15 8.11 1.90
N LYS A 39 -0.29 8.85 3.01
CA LYS A 39 -1.24 9.96 3.08
C LYS A 39 -0.66 11.30 2.62
N VAL A 40 0.62 11.54 2.85
CA VAL A 40 1.34 12.77 2.48
C VAL A 40 1.76 12.70 1.02
N SER A 41 2.39 11.60 0.57
CA SER A 41 2.73 11.42 -0.85
C SER A 41 1.53 11.11 -1.73
N GLN A 42 0.39 10.76 -1.14
CA GLN A 42 -0.86 10.43 -1.85
C GLN A 42 -0.65 9.30 -2.86
N THR A 43 0.00 8.24 -2.41
CA THR A 43 0.31 7.06 -3.22
C THR A 43 -0.19 5.78 -2.56
N ILE A 44 -0.41 4.76 -3.39
CA ILE A 44 -0.35 3.36 -2.94
C ILE A 44 0.86 2.74 -3.63
N GLU A 45 1.74 2.17 -2.82
CA GLU A 45 3.00 1.59 -3.26
C GLU A 45 3.01 0.09 -3.00
N VAL A 46 3.70 -0.64 -3.85
CA VAL A 46 3.97 -2.06 -3.68
C VAL A 46 5.43 -2.26 -3.31
N VAL A 47 5.67 -3.15 -2.34
CA VAL A 47 7.00 -3.54 -1.92
C VAL A 47 7.14 -5.05 -1.91
N ARG A 48 8.15 -5.55 -2.61
CA ARG A 48 8.48 -6.98 -2.56
C ARG A 48 9.19 -7.33 -1.25
N THR A 49 8.64 -8.31 -0.55
CA THR A 49 9.12 -8.74 0.79
C THR A 49 10.00 -9.99 0.74
N GLN A 50 10.09 -10.65 -0.42
CA GLN A 50 10.89 -11.86 -0.62
C GLN A 50 11.75 -11.78 -1.88
N GLY A 51 13.04 -12.15 -1.76
CA GLY A 51 14.02 -12.07 -2.84
C GLY A 51 14.62 -10.67 -2.95
N THR A 52 14.91 -10.23 -4.17
CA THR A 52 15.36 -8.86 -4.44
C THR A 52 14.25 -7.88 -4.07
N GLN A 53 14.50 -7.07 -3.05
CA GLN A 53 13.57 -6.04 -2.63
C GLN A 53 13.44 -4.97 -3.72
N TYR A 54 12.22 -4.59 -4.04
CA TYR A 54 11.91 -3.43 -4.85
C TYR A 54 10.69 -2.71 -4.29
N ARG A 55 10.58 -1.41 -4.57
CA ARG A 55 9.44 -0.55 -4.26
C ARG A 55 9.00 0.15 -5.54
N ALA A 56 7.70 0.18 -5.80
CA ALA A 56 7.13 0.91 -6.93
C ALA A 56 5.80 1.57 -6.56
N THR A 57 5.49 2.70 -7.18
CA THR A 57 4.19 3.35 -7.07
C THR A 57 3.18 2.61 -7.96
N LEU A 58 2.12 2.09 -7.35
CA LEU A 58 1.02 1.42 -8.04
C LEU A 58 -0.08 2.41 -8.42
N LEU A 59 -0.39 3.33 -7.50
CA LEU A 59 -1.36 4.41 -7.68
C LEU A 59 -0.80 5.70 -7.13
N ASN A 60 -1.20 6.81 -7.74
CA ASN A 60 -0.84 8.16 -7.33
C ASN A 60 -2.03 9.11 -7.52
N ASN A 61 -1.88 10.34 -7.07
CA ASN A 61 -2.86 11.38 -7.33
C ASN A 61 -2.76 11.89 -8.78
N ASP A 62 -3.53 11.30 -9.69
CA ASP A 62 -3.45 11.54 -11.14
C ASP A 62 -4.78 11.98 -11.77
N GLN A 63 -5.78 12.35 -10.95
CA GLN A 63 -7.15 12.70 -11.37
C GLN A 63 -7.93 11.55 -12.05
N SER A 64 -7.38 10.32 -12.08
CA SER A 64 -8.10 9.12 -12.48
C SER A 64 -9.22 8.80 -11.48
N PRO A 65 -10.24 8.00 -11.87
CA PRO A 65 -11.16 7.39 -10.91
C PRO A 65 -10.46 6.63 -9.77
N THR A 66 -9.24 6.16 -9.99
CA THR A 66 -8.39 5.47 -9.01
C THR A 66 -7.42 6.38 -8.27
N THR A 67 -7.53 7.70 -8.41
CA THR A 67 -6.66 8.67 -7.74
C THR A 67 -6.57 8.41 -6.23
N VAL A 68 -5.39 8.54 -5.63
CA VAL A 68 -5.21 8.44 -4.17
C VAL A 68 -5.10 9.85 -3.61
N ALA A 69 -5.81 10.14 -2.52
CA ALA A 69 -5.83 11.47 -1.91
C ALA A 69 -5.69 11.40 -0.39
N GLN A 70 -6.63 10.75 0.28
CA GLN A 70 -6.58 10.53 1.73
C GLN A 70 -6.94 9.06 2.02
N PRO A 71 -6.02 8.12 1.74
CA PRO A 71 -6.26 6.71 2.02
C PRO A 71 -6.49 6.49 3.51
N VAL A 72 -7.44 5.60 3.83
CA VAL A 72 -7.86 5.29 5.20
C VAL A 72 -7.58 3.83 5.54
N ALA A 73 -7.90 2.93 4.62
CA ALA A 73 -7.76 1.50 4.80
C ALA A 73 -7.45 0.84 3.45
N ILE A 74 -6.76 -0.29 3.50
CA ILE A 74 -6.40 -1.09 2.33
C ILE A 74 -6.54 -2.57 2.70
N ALA A 75 -7.02 -3.37 1.76
CA ALA A 75 -7.20 -4.82 1.92
C ALA A 75 -6.83 -5.54 0.63
N VAL A 76 -6.34 -6.77 0.76
CA VAL A 76 -5.92 -7.61 -0.36
C VAL A 76 -6.68 -8.93 -0.31
N ASP A 77 -7.18 -9.37 -1.46
CA ASP A 77 -7.56 -10.76 -1.71
C ASP A 77 -6.42 -11.41 -2.50
N SER A 78 -5.54 -12.13 -1.79
CA SER A 78 -4.35 -12.77 -2.37
C SER A 78 -4.66 -13.87 -3.37
N ASP A 79 -5.80 -14.54 -3.23
CA ASP A 79 -6.14 -15.67 -4.10
C ASP A 79 -6.70 -15.18 -5.44
N ARG A 80 -7.39 -14.03 -5.41
CA ARG A 80 -7.93 -13.39 -6.63
C ARG A 80 -7.01 -12.34 -7.22
N GLY A 81 -5.97 -11.94 -6.49
CA GLY A 81 -5.12 -10.82 -6.84
C GLY A 81 -5.93 -9.54 -6.91
N LEU A 82 -6.69 -9.19 -5.86
CA LEU A 82 -7.45 -7.93 -5.83
C LEU A 82 -6.97 -7.02 -4.70
N LEU A 83 -6.89 -5.74 -4.99
CA LEU A 83 -6.59 -4.69 -4.02
C LEU A 83 -7.80 -3.78 -3.85
N PHE A 84 -8.21 -3.58 -2.60
CA PHE A 84 -9.30 -2.70 -2.20
C PHE A 84 -8.75 -1.58 -1.35
N TRP A 85 -9.24 -0.35 -1.54
CA TRP A 85 -8.89 0.75 -0.65
C TRP A 85 -10.05 1.69 -0.40
N LEU A 86 -10.05 2.28 0.80
CA LEU A 86 -10.95 3.33 1.22
C LEU A 86 -10.18 4.65 1.18
N ASP A 87 -10.74 5.66 0.53
CA ASP A 87 -10.16 7.00 0.44
C ASP A 87 -11.21 8.04 0.83
N ARG A 88 -10.84 8.99 1.70
CA ARG A 88 -11.72 10.10 2.12
C ARG A 88 -11.90 11.17 1.06
N GLY A 89 -11.09 11.16 0.01
CA GLY A 89 -11.02 12.23 -0.96
C GLY A 89 -10.30 13.47 -0.41
N ALA A 90 -9.91 14.37 -1.32
CA ALA A 90 -9.44 15.71 -1.01
C ALA A 90 -9.52 16.57 -2.28
N GLY A 91 -9.94 17.83 -2.13
CA GLY A 91 -10.09 18.74 -3.26
C GLY A 91 -11.06 18.18 -4.31
N ALA A 92 -10.56 17.91 -5.51
CA ALA A 92 -11.33 17.37 -6.63
C ALA A 92 -11.53 15.84 -6.57
N ALA A 93 -10.79 15.13 -5.72
CA ALA A 93 -10.96 13.68 -5.56
C ALA A 93 -12.14 13.38 -4.61
N PRO A 94 -13.21 12.71 -5.06
CA PRO A 94 -14.33 12.36 -4.20
C PRO A 94 -13.95 11.23 -3.22
N PRO A 95 -14.62 11.14 -2.06
CA PRO A 95 -14.56 9.96 -1.21
C PRO A 95 -14.99 8.71 -1.97
N LYS A 96 -14.28 7.60 -1.77
CA LYS A 96 -14.58 6.34 -2.49
C LYS A 96 -14.14 5.10 -1.74
N VAL A 97 -14.85 4.01 -2.02
CA VAL A 97 -14.34 2.64 -1.88
C VAL A 97 -13.99 2.18 -3.29
N ALA A 98 -12.73 1.86 -3.52
CA ALA A 98 -12.25 1.50 -4.84
C ALA A 98 -11.61 0.12 -4.85
N ILE A 99 -11.67 -0.49 -6.02
CA ILE A 99 -11.07 -1.78 -6.33
C ILE A 99 -10.17 -1.59 -7.54
N ILE A 100 -8.95 -2.10 -7.49
CA ILE A 100 -8.07 -2.13 -8.65
C ILE A 100 -8.10 -3.49 -9.31
N LEU A 101 -7.93 -3.47 -10.62
CA LEU A 101 -7.71 -4.63 -11.47
C LEU A 101 -6.63 -5.57 -10.93
N ARG A 102 -6.64 -6.82 -11.43
CA ARG A 102 -5.78 -7.92 -10.99
C ARG A 102 -4.32 -7.50 -10.71
N ILE A 103 -3.87 -7.75 -9.48
CA ILE A 103 -2.48 -7.67 -9.01
C ILE A 103 -1.76 -9.02 -9.07
#